data_AF-A0A453FEK5-F1
#
_entry.id   AF-A0A453FEK5-F1
#
_cell.length_a   1.000
_cell.length_b   1.000
_cell.length_c   1.000
_cell.angle_alpha   90.00
_cell.angle_beta   90.00
_cell.angle_gamma   90.00
#
_symmetry.space_group_name_H-M   'P 1'
#
loop_
_entity.id
_entity.type
_entity.pdbx_description
1 polymer ?
#
loop_
_entity_poly.entity_id
_entity_poly.type
_entity_poly.pdbx_seq_one_letter_code
_entity_poly.pdbx_strand_id
1 'polypeptide(L)'
;SGQAIVSAVTSGSRQYFLGTDSAPHDKRMKECSCGCAGIYSAPVALSLYAKVFEEAGALDKLEAFTSFNGPDFYGLPRNTSKTVLRRSPWKVPATYTYGLGVIVPMSTGNTLEWLPSDQPEE
;
A
#
# COMPACT_ATOMS: atom_id res chain seq x y z
N SER A 1 5.59 18.98 -8.68
CA SER A 1 4.33 18.60 -8.01
C SER A 1 4.44 17.35 -7.12
N GLY A 2 5.28 16.34 -7.44
CA GLY A 2 5.43 15.14 -6.59
C GLY A 2 6.12 15.37 -5.24
N GLN A 3 7.13 16.25 -5.16
CA GLN A 3 7.92 16.48 -3.94
C GLN A 3 7.07 16.95 -2.75
N ALA A 4 6.05 17.78 -2.99
CA ALA A 4 5.15 18.27 -1.95
C ALA A 4 4.28 17.15 -1.37
N ILE A 5 3.84 16.21 -2.22
CA ILE A 5 3.08 15.03 -1.78
C ILE A 5 3.98 14.11 -0.97
N VAL A 6 5.20 13.85 -1.45
CA VAL A 6 6.19 13.04 -0.71
C VAL A 6 6.46 13.67 0.66
N SER A 7 6.78 14.96 0.72
CA SER A 7 7.04 15.65 1.98
C SER A 7 5.84 15.66 2.92
N ALA A 8 4.61 15.79 2.39
CA ALA A 8 3.39 15.72 3.19
C ALA A 8 3.22 14.33 3.81
N VAL A 9 3.29 13.26 3.02
CA VAL A 9 3.07 11.88 3.52
C VAL A 9 4.21 11.40 4.41
N THR A 10 5.44 11.90 4.23
CA THR A 10 6.61 11.56 5.06
C THR A 10 6.82 12.53 6.23
N SER A 11 5.95 13.53 6.41
CA SER A 11 6.02 14.47 7.53
C SER A 11 5.79 13.79 8.89
N GLY A 12 4.99 12.72 8.92
CA GLY A 12 4.52 12.08 10.16
C GLY A 12 3.21 12.67 10.69
N SER A 13 2.57 13.59 9.94
CA SER A 13 1.24 14.08 10.28
C SER A 13 0.21 12.95 10.23
N ARG A 14 -0.62 12.87 11.27
CA ARG A 14 -1.73 11.91 11.36
C ARG A 14 -2.87 12.18 10.37
N GLN A 15 -2.84 13.34 9.69
CA GLN A 15 -3.84 13.74 8.71
C GLN A 15 -3.62 13.06 7.35
N TYR A 16 -2.43 12.48 7.12
CA TYR A 16 -2.13 11.73 5.90
C TYR A 16 -2.08 10.25 6.21
N PHE A 17 -2.87 9.47 5.47
CA PHE A 17 -2.91 8.02 5.56
C PHE A 17 -3.11 7.40 4.19
N LEU A 18 -2.76 6.13 4.09
CA LEU A 18 -2.97 5.34 2.88
C LEU A 18 -4.47 5.24 2.58
N GLY A 19 -4.94 6.08 1.67
CA GLY A 19 -6.23 5.95 1.02
C GLY A 19 -6.07 5.10 -0.23
N THR A 20 -6.49 3.84 -0.18
CA THR A 20 -7.05 3.26 -1.41
C THR A 20 -8.31 4.08 -1.65
N ASP A 21 -8.49 4.66 -2.84
CA ASP A 21 -9.61 5.53 -3.22
C ASP A 21 -10.96 4.77 -3.14
N SER A 22 -11.37 4.43 -1.93
CA SER A 22 -12.60 3.79 -1.52
C SER A 22 -13.33 4.84 -0.70
N ALA A 23 -13.82 5.88 -1.37
CA ALA A 23 -14.85 6.73 -0.80
C ALA A 23 -15.97 5.82 -0.22
N PRO A 24 -16.47 6.09 0.99
CA PRO A 24 -17.46 5.25 1.68
C PRO A 24 -18.83 5.44 1.02
N HIS A 25 -18.95 5.04 -0.23
CA HIS A 25 -20.25 4.81 -0.84
C HIS A 25 -20.70 3.42 -0.42
N ASP A 26 -21.74 3.43 0.41
CA ASP A 26 -22.73 2.39 0.67
C ASP A 26 -22.27 0.94 0.49
N LYS A 27 -22.33 0.18 1.59
CA LYS A 27 -21.96 -1.24 1.74
C LYS A 27 -22.62 -2.21 0.74
N ARG A 28 -23.43 -1.74 -0.21
CA ARG A 28 -24.20 -2.55 -1.16
C ARG A 28 -23.70 -2.51 -2.61
N MET A 29 -22.66 -1.74 -2.96
CA MET A 29 -22.11 -1.71 -4.35
C MET A 29 -20.73 -2.39 -4.52
N LYS A 30 -20.21 -3.10 -3.50
CA LYS A 30 -18.87 -3.73 -3.55
C LYS A 30 -18.85 -5.22 -3.87
N GLU A 31 -19.97 -5.79 -4.31
CA GLU A 31 -20.06 -7.17 -4.83
C GLU A 31 -20.33 -7.19 -6.34
N CYS A 32 -19.62 -6.36 -7.11
CA CYS A 32 -19.64 -6.44 -8.56
C CYS A 32 -18.25 -6.76 -9.11
N SER A 33 -18.15 -7.98 -9.62
CA SER A 33 -17.03 -8.64 -10.28
C SER A 33 -16.62 -7.98 -11.59
N CYS A 34 -16.23 -6.71 -11.59
CA CYS A 34 -15.67 -6.06 -12.77
C CYS A 34 -14.71 -4.94 -12.34
N GLY A 35 -13.47 -5.03 -12.80
CA GLY A 35 -12.39 -4.10 -12.46
C GLY A 35 -12.74 -2.65 -12.79
N CYS A 36 -13.17 -1.90 -11.78
CA CYS A 36 -13.35 -0.47 -11.86
C CYS A 36 -12.62 0.19 -10.69
N ALA A 37 -11.51 0.85 -11.03
CA ALA A 37 -10.82 1.90 -10.28
C ALA A 37 -10.83 1.74 -8.73
N GLY A 38 -10.24 0.65 -8.27
CA GLY A 38 -9.84 0.48 -6.87
C GLY A 38 -8.47 -0.15 -6.90
N ILE A 39 -7.49 0.56 -6.36
CA ILE A 39 -6.06 0.24 -6.33
C ILE A 39 -5.85 -1.10 -5.62
N TYR A 40 -6.11 -2.23 -6.28
CA TYR A 40 -5.69 -3.56 -5.84
C TYR A 40 -4.26 -3.80 -6.30
N SER A 41 -3.39 -2.81 -6.05
CA SER A 41 -1.96 -2.90 -6.21
C SER A 41 -1.28 -3.28 -4.88
N ALA A 42 -2.04 -3.76 -3.88
CA ALA A 42 -1.53 -4.09 -2.54
C ALA A 42 -0.15 -4.80 -2.51
N PRO A 43 0.15 -5.78 -3.40
CA PRO A 43 1.46 -6.44 -3.42
C PRO A 43 2.62 -5.50 -3.77
N VAL A 44 2.42 -4.55 -4.70
CA VAL A 44 3.46 -3.61 -5.13
C VAL A 44 3.35 -2.26 -4.43
N ALA A 45 2.17 -1.91 -3.90
CA ALA A 45 1.91 -0.64 -3.25
C ALA A 45 2.79 -0.47 -2.01
N LEU A 46 2.81 -1.46 -1.13
CA LEU A 46 3.66 -1.44 0.06
C LEU A 46 5.14 -1.30 -0.31
N SER A 47 5.60 -2.01 -1.33
CA SER A 47 6.97 -1.89 -1.87
C SER A 47 7.28 -0.49 -2.39
N LEU A 48 6.34 0.13 -3.10
CA LEU A 48 6.49 1.47 -3.65
C LEU A 48 6.47 2.53 -2.55
N TYR A 49 5.60 2.42 -1.55
CA TYR A 49 5.59 3.32 -0.41
C TYR A 49 6.86 3.16 0.44
N ALA A 50 7.31 1.93 0.67
CA ALA A 50 8.57 1.68 1.37
C ALA A 50 9.74 2.36 0.66
N LYS A 51 9.82 2.25 -0.67
CA LYS A 51 10.82 2.98 -1.47
C LYS A 51 10.74 4.50 -1.28
N VAL A 52 9.54 5.09 -1.40
CA VAL A 52 9.36 6.54 -1.24
C VAL A 52 9.73 7.02 0.17
N PHE A 53 9.36 6.28 1.21
CA PHE A 53 9.68 6.62 2.59
C PHE A 53 11.16 6.39 2.91
N GLU A 54 11.80 5.37 2.34
CA GLU A 54 13.24 5.13 2.45
C GLU A 54 14.03 6.27 1.78
N GLU A 55 13.68 6.65 0.54
CA GLU A 55 14.31 7.76 -0.19
C GLU A 55 14.15 9.11 0.55
N ALA A 56 13.07 9.27 1.32
CA ALA A 56 12.82 10.44 2.15
C ALA A 56 13.47 10.36 3.55
N GLY A 57 14.16 9.26 3.90
CA GLY A 57 14.75 9.05 5.22
C GLY A 57 13.71 8.95 6.35
N ALA A 58 12.50 8.47 6.04
CA ALA A 58 11.33 8.50 6.92
C ALA A 58 10.66 7.13 7.07
N LEU A 59 11.42 6.03 6.88
CA LEU A 59 10.87 4.66 6.90
C LEU A 59 10.16 4.31 8.21
N ASP A 60 10.59 4.91 9.33
CA ASP A 60 9.97 4.82 10.65
C ASP A 60 8.51 5.31 10.69
N LYS A 61 8.11 6.14 9.72
CA LYS A 61 6.75 6.70 9.63
C LYS A 61 5.81 5.90 8.73
N LEU A 62 6.34 4.91 8.01
CA LEU A 62 5.58 4.12 7.04
C LEU A 62 4.42 3.35 7.70
N GLU A 63 4.66 2.76 8.87
CA GLU A 63 3.63 1.99 9.60
C GLU A 63 2.46 2.88 10.02
N ALA A 64 2.76 4.07 10.56
CA ALA A 64 1.73 5.03 10.93
C ALA A 64 0.87 5.45 9.73
N PHE A 65 1.53 5.74 8.59
CA PHE A 65 0.85 6.12 7.35
C PHE A 65 -0.04 4.99 6.79
N THR A 66 0.44 3.75 6.82
CA THR A 66 -0.26 2.61 6.20
C THR A 66 -1.29 1.93 7.10
N SER A 67 -1.11 1.99 8.43
CA SER A 67 -1.81 1.09 9.36
C SER A 67 -2.47 1.78 10.56
N PHE A 68 -2.04 2.99 10.96
CA PHE A 68 -2.56 3.64 12.18
C PHE A 68 -3.44 4.85 11.88
N ASN A 69 -2.95 5.77 11.04
CA ASN A 69 -3.57 7.07 10.82
C ASN A 69 -5.00 6.94 10.24
N GLY A 70 -5.24 5.96 9.36
CA GLY A 70 -6.57 5.68 8.80
C GLY A 70 -7.58 5.21 9.85
N PRO A 71 -7.35 4.06 10.53
CA PRO A 71 -8.24 3.59 11.61
C PRO A 71 -8.48 4.64 12.70
N ASP A 72 -7.43 5.35 13.13
CA ASP A 72 -7.56 6.42 14.12
C ASP A 72 -8.48 7.56 13.64
N PHE A 73 -8.36 7.96 12.37
CA PHE A 73 -9.21 9.00 11.78
C PHE A 73 -10.69 8.58 11.70
N TYR A 74 -10.95 7.31 11.40
CA TYR A 74 -12.31 6.77 11.31
C TYR A 74 -12.87 6.28 12.66
N GLY A 75 -12.11 6.34 13.76
CA GLY A 75 -12.50 5.78 15.05
C GLY A 75 -12.64 4.26 15.05
N LEU A 76 -11.92 3.57 14.17
CA LEU A 76 -11.91 2.11 14.05
C LEU A 76 -10.72 1.50 14.81
N PRO A 77 -10.84 0.25 15.29
CA PRO A 77 -9.72 -0.44 15.90
C PRO A 77 -8.58 -0.65 14.88
N ARG A 78 -7.33 -0.52 15.34
CA ARG A 78 -6.15 -0.84 14.54
C ARG A 78 -6.07 -2.34 14.28
N ASN A 79 -5.52 -2.71 13.14
CA ASN A 79 -5.28 -4.12 12.83
C ASN A 79 -4.21 -4.70 13.77
N THR A 80 -4.41 -5.95 14.23
CA THR A 80 -3.47 -6.67 15.10
C THR A 80 -2.53 -7.59 14.31
N SER A 81 -2.86 -7.91 13.05
CA SER A 81 -1.97 -8.66 12.18
C SER A 81 -0.80 -7.79 11.74
N LYS A 82 0.37 -8.40 11.57
CA LYS A 82 1.56 -7.72 11.04
C LYS A 82 1.91 -8.27 9.66
N THR A 83 2.45 -7.41 8.82
CA THR A 83 3.09 -7.77 7.55
C THR A 83 4.54 -7.37 7.63
N VAL A 84 5.45 -8.23 7.16
CA VAL A 84 6.88 -7.93 7.13
C VAL A 84 7.26 -7.39 5.76
N LEU A 85 8.05 -6.32 5.72
CA LEU A 85 8.67 -5.83 4.49
C LEU A 85 10.16 -6.17 4.55
N ARG A 86 10.61 -7.05 3.65
CA ARG A 86 12.03 -7.44 3.55
C ARG A 86 12.70 -6.63 2.47
N ARG A 87 13.89 -6.11 2.74
CA ARG A 87 14.72 -5.47 1.72
C ARG A 87 15.35 -6.55 0.84
N SER A 88 14.57 -7.02 -0.12
CA SER A 88 14.94 -8.09 -1.05
C SER A 88 14.51 -7.65 -2.45
N PRO A 89 15.47 -7.31 -3.33
CA PRO A 89 15.15 -6.93 -4.70
C PRO A 89 14.38 -8.03 -5.40
N TRP A 90 13.23 -7.68 -5.97
CA TRP A 90 12.39 -8.63 -6.70
C TRP A 90 11.83 -7.99 -7.96
N LYS A 91 11.63 -8.83 -8.98
CA LYS A 91 11.06 -8.39 -10.25
C LYS A 91 9.55 -8.46 -10.18
N VAL A 92 8.89 -7.33 -10.45
CA VAL A 92 7.43 -7.28 -10.49
C VAL A 92 6.93 -8.17 -11.65
N PRO A 93 6.09 -9.19 -11.38
CA PRO A 93 5.46 -10.02 -12.39
C PRO A 93 4.73 -9.19 -13.43
N ALA A 94 4.70 -9.68 -14.67
CA ALA A 94 3.97 -9.01 -15.75
C ALA A 94 2.46 -9.00 -15.51
N THR A 95 1.96 -10.00 -14.79
CA THR A 95 0.55 -10.14 -14.45
C THR A 95 0.40 -10.84 -13.11
N TYR A 96 -0.70 -10.53 -12.41
CA TYR A 96 -1.19 -11.28 -11.26
C TYR A 96 -2.54 -11.88 -11.61
N THR A 97 -2.74 -13.17 -11.32
CA THR A 97 -4.04 -13.81 -11.42
C THR A 97 -4.82 -13.54 -10.13
N TYR A 98 -6.03 -13.01 -10.25
CA TYR A 98 -6.90 -12.75 -9.09
C TYR A 98 -8.34 -13.17 -9.40
N GLY A 99 -8.85 -14.15 -8.65
CA GLY A 99 -10.14 -14.78 -8.93
C GLY A 99 -10.16 -15.37 -10.35
N LEU A 100 -11.07 -14.87 -11.19
CA LEU A 100 -11.22 -15.27 -12.60
C LEU A 100 -10.57 -14.28 -13.60
N GLY A 101 -9.82 -13.29 -13.11
CA GLY A 101 -9.23 -12.22 -13.93
C GLY A 101 -7.71 -12.12 -13.86
N VAL A 102 -7.15 -11.30 -14.74
CA VAL A 102 -5.73 -10.96 -14.81
C VAL A 102 -5.56 -9.47 -14.55
N ILE A 103 -4.67 -9.12 -13.62
CA ILE A 103 -4.33 -7.74 -13.26
C ILE A 103 -2.90 -7.45 -13.71
N VAL A 104 -2.70 -6.33 -14.40
CA VAL A 104 -1.37 -5.83 -14.76
C VAL A 104 -0.95 -4.81 -13.69
N PRO A 105 0.12 -5.07 -12.92
CA PRO A 105 0.55 -4.17 -11.85
C PRO A 105 1.23 -2.92 -12.39
N MET A 106 1.11 -1.81 -11.65
CA MET A 106 1.98 -0.66 -11.83
C MET A 106 3.44 -1.09 -11.58
N SER A 107 4.38 -0.55 -12.35
CA SER A 107 5.80 -0.96 -12.35
C SER A 107 6.09 -2.38 -12.85
N THR A 108 5.22 -2.93 -13.72
CA THR A 108 5.49 -4.17 -14.46
C THR A 108 6.89 -4.18 -15.08
N GLY A 109 7.66 -5.24 -14.81
CA GLY A 109 8.99 -5.42 -15.39
C GLY A 109 10.12 -4.67 -14.68
N ASN A 110 9.80 -3.75 -13.76
CA ASN A 110 10.78 -3.08 -12.92
C ASN A 110 11.16 -3.95 -11.71
N THR A 111 12.34 -3.69 -11.18
CA THR A 111 12.79 -4.25 -9.88
C THR A 111 12.34 -3.31 -8.76
N LEU A 112 11.78 -3.88 -7.70
CA LEU A 112 11.48 -3.18 -6.45
C LEU A 112 12.38 -3.72 -5.34
N GLU A 113 12.83 -2.84 -4.45
CA GLU A 113 13.82 -3.16 -3.40
C GLU A 113 13.19 -3.83 -2.16
N TRP A 114 11.88 -3.66 -1.98
CA TRP A 114 11.14 -4.11 -0.80
C TRP A 114 10.10 -5.15 -1.19
N LEU A 115 10.12 -6.32 -0.57
CA LEU A 115 9.20 -7.42 -0.80
C LEU A 115 8.32 -7.63 0.44
N PRO A 116 6.98 -7.53 0.32
CA PRO A 116 6.07 -7.95 1.38
C PRO A 116 6.19 -9.46 1.60
N SER A 117 6.29 -9.87 2.86
CA SER A 117 6.40 -11.26 3.26
C SER A 117 5.37 -11.55 4.35
N ASP A 118 4.63 -12.64 4.17
CA ASP A 118 3.71 -13.19 5.17
C ASP A 118 4.43 -14.07 6.20
N GLN A 119 5.76 -14.25 6.05
CA GLN A 119 6.57 -15.04 6.96
C GLN A 119 7.18 -14.13 8.02
N PRO A 120 6.95 -14.37 9.32
CA PRO A 120 7.67 -13.67 10.38
C PRO A 120 9.19 -13.84 10.20
N GLU A 121 9.99 -12.89 10.66
CA GLU A 121 11.45 -13.08 10.76
C GLU A 121 11.74 -14.31 11.64
N GLU A 122 12.60 -15.21 11.15
CA GLU A 122 13.21 -16.28 11.97
C GLU A 122 14.18 -15.70 13.00
#